data_AF-A0A7C5HF91-F1
#
_entry.id   AF-A0A7C5HF91-F1
#
_cell.length_a   1.000
_cell.length_b   1.000
_cell.length_c   1.000
_cell.angle_alpha   90.00
_cell.angle_beta   90.00
_cell.angle_gamma   90.00
#
_symmetry.space_group_name_H-M   'P 1'
#
loop_
_entity.id
_entity.type
_entity.pdbx_description
1 polymer ?
#
loop_
_entity_poly.entity_id
_entity_poly.type
_entity_poly.pdbx_seq_one_letter_code
_entity_poly.pdbx_strand_id
1 'polypeptide(L)' 'MKINLDRTSSGFCIGVQGTIHVAEEKLAQSGELYCLGDVVHNEVEVKRLEALGMETIDIPAFEEL' A
#
# COMPACT_ATOMS: atom_id res chain seq x y z
N MET A 1 28.87 -15.84 10.71
CA MET A 1 28.17 -14.59 11.05
C MET A 1 26.82 -14.96 11.63
N LYS A 2 26.42 -14.42 12.78
CA LYS A 2 25.12 -14.70 13.42
C LYS A 2 24.23 -13.46 13.26
N ILE A 3 23.10 -13.60 12.58
CA ILE A 3 22.13 -12.52 12.33
C ILE A 3 20.94 -12.74 13.25
N ASN A 4 20.53 -11.69 13.97
CA ASN A 4 19.33 -11.69 14.81
C ASN A 4 18.40 -10.58 14.33
N LEU A 5 17.13 -10.92 14.08
CA LEU A 5 16.08 -9.98 13.71
C LEU A 5 15.14 -9.82 14.89
N ASP A 6 14.79 -8.59 15.24
CA ASP A 6 13.77 -8.34 16.23
C ASP A 6 12.38 -8.62 15.64
N ARG A 7 11.68 -9.59 16.24
CA ARG A 7 10.35 -10.02 15.78
C ARG A 7 9.21 -9.19 16.37
N THR A 8 9.51 -8.29 17.30
CA THR A 8 8.50 -7.55 18.06
C THR A 8 8.28 -6.13 17.55
N SER A 9 9.34 -5.44 17.12
CA SER A 9 9.26 -4.04 16.69
C SER A 9 9.69 -3.77 15.25
N SER A 10 10.32 -4.74 14.57
CA SER A 10 10.79 -4.52 13.20
C SER A 10 9.66 -4.69 12.18
N GLY A 11 9.55 -3.74 11.25
CA GLY A 11 8.62 -3.78 10.12
C GLY A 11 7.51 -2.74 10.22
N PHE A 12 6.40 -3.00 9.53
CA PHE A 12 5.23 -2.13 9.53
C PHE A 12 4.47 -2.18 10.86
N CYS A 13 3.96 -1.03 11.30
CA CYS A 13 3.02 -1.00 12.41
C CYS A 13 1.69 -1.64 12.01
N ILE A 14 0.88 -1.99 13.01
CA ILE A 14 -0.41 -2.67 12.81
C ILE A 14 -1.33 -1.87 11.86
N GLY A 15 -1.31 -0.53 11.94
CA GLY A 15 -2.10 0.33 11.05
C GLY A 15 -1.69 0.19 9.60
N VAL A 16 -0.38 0.27 9.31
CA VAL A 16 0.14 0.12 7.94
C VAL A 16 -0.13 -1.28 7.38
N GLN A 17 0.04 -2.32 8.20
CA GLN A 17 -0.29 -3.70 7.79
C GLN A 17 -1.76 -3.84 7.41
N GLY A 18 -2.66 -3.27 8.21
CA GLY A 18 -4.10 -3.28 7.93
C GLY A 18 -4.46 -2.52 6.65
N THR A 19 -3.88 -1.33 6.44
CA THR A 19 -4.14 -0.53 5.24
C THR A 19 -3.72 -1.27 3.98
N ILE A 20 -2.51 -1.87 3.98
CA ILE A 20 -2.03 -2.66 2.83
C ILE A 20 -2.94 -3.86 2.58
N HIS A 21 -3.32 -4.59 3.64
CA HIS A 21 -4.19 -5.75 3.53
C HIS A 21 -5.55 -5.40 2.89
N VAL A 22 -6.19 -4.33 3.34
CA VAL A 22 -7.47 -3.87 2.77
C VAL A 22 -7.29 -3.45 1.30
N ALA A 23 -6.20 -2.77 0.95
CA ALA A 23 -5.91 -2.41 -0.43
C ALA A 23 -5.78 -3.66 -1.32
N GLU A 24 -5.05 -4.68 -0.87
CA GLU A 24 -4.91 -5.96 -1.59
C GLU A 24 -6.25 -6.68 -1.74
N GLU A 25 -7.08 -6.73 -0.70
CA GLU A 25 -8.41 -7.34 -0.77
C GLU A 25 -9.31 -6.64 -1.79
N LYS A 26 -9.25 -5.30 -1.87
CA LYS A 26 -10.00 -4.52 -2.85
C LYS A 26 -9.50 -4.80 -4.27
N LEU A 27 -8.19 -4.76 -4.48
CA LEU A 27 -7.57 -5.08 -5.76
C LEU A 27 -7.90 -6.50 -6.24
N ALA A 28 -7.94 -7.47 -5.33
CA ALA A 28 -8.33 -8.84 -5.66
C ALA A 28 -9.81 -8.98 -6.10
N GLN A 29 -10.69 -8.06 -5.66
CA GLN A 29 -12.11 -8.07 -5.97
C GLN A 29 -12.46 -7.29 -7.24
N SER A 30 -11.94 -6.07 -7.39
CA SER A 30 -12.27 -5.16 -8.51
C SER A 30 -11.21 -5.10 -9.61
N GLY A 31 -9.95 -5.47 -9.32
CA GLY A 31 -8.83 -5.31 -10.24
C GLY A 31 -8.30 -3.88 -10.37
N GLU A 32 -9.00 -2.90 -9.79
CA GLU A 32 -8.63 -1.48 -9.80
C GLU A 32 -8.91 -0.86 -8.42
N LEU A 33 -8.02 0.06 -7.99
CA LEU A 33 -8.16 0.80 -6.74
C LEU A 33 -7.48 2.17 -6.87
N TYR A 34 -8.24 3.25 -6.74
CA TYR A 34 -7.67 4.60 -6.64
C TYR A 34 -7.31 4.94 -5.18
N CYS A 35 -6.07 5.36 -4.94
CA CYS A 35 -5.59 5.81 -3.65
C CYS A 35 -5.31 7.31 -3.70
N LEU A 36 -5.96 8.09 -2.83
CA LEU A 36 -5.74 9.53 -2.77
C LEU A 36 -4.44 9.83 -2.00
N GLY A 37 -3.37 10.13 -2.74
CA GLY A 37 -2.00 10.18 -2.23
C GLY A 37 -1.42 8.80 -1.93
N ASP A 38 -0.16 8.77 -1.49
CA ASP A 38 0.55 7.52 -1.22
C ASP A 38 -0.10 6.76 -0.05
N VAL A 39 -0.40 5.46 -0.27
CA VAL A 39 -0.91 4.57 0.78
C VAL A 39 0.07 4.42 1.96
N VAL A 40 1.38 4.49 1.66
CA VAL A 40 2.49 4.54 2.61
C VAL A 40 3.67 5.29 1.99
N HIS A 41 4.51 5.93 2.80
CA HIS A 41 5.78 6.52 2.35
C HIS A 41 6.87 5.44 2.16
N ASN A 42 6.59 4.45 1.31
CA ASN A 42 7.52 3.41 0.89
C ASN A 42 7.29 3.13 -0.59
N GLU A 43 8.14 3.71 -1.43
CA GLU A 43 8.02 3.63 -2.90
C GLU A 43 8.01 2.20 -3.44
N VAL A 44 8.73 1.27 -2.80
CA VAL A 44 8.77 -0.13 -3.26
C VAL A 44 7.41 -0.80 -3.04
N GLU A 45 6.77 -0.50 -1.90
CA GLU A 45 5.47 -1.05 -1.58
C GLU A 45 4.36 -0.40 -2.42
N VAL A 46 4.43 0.91 -2.64
CA VAL A 46 3.54 1.62 -3.56
C VAL A 46 3.61 1.01 -4.96
N LYS A 47 4.82 0.85 -5.52
CA LYS A 47 5.00 0.21 -6.85
C LYS A 47 4.48 -1.22 -6.92
N ARG A 48 4.58 -1.98 -5.83
CA ARG A 48 4.04 -3.34 -5.78
C ARG A 48 2.52 -3.33 -5.87
N LEU A 49 1.85 -2.43 -5.15
CA LEU A 49 0.39 -2.28 -5.20
C LEU A 49 -0.07 -1.69 -6.55
N GLU A 50 0.69 -0.76 -7.14
CA GLU A 50 0.43 -0.25 -8.48
C GLU A 50 0.48 -1.36 -9.54
N ALA A 51 1.46 -2.26 -9.44
CA ALA A 51 1.54 -3.43 -10.31
C ALA A 51 0.37 -4.41 -10.14
N LEU A 52 -0.39 -4.33 -9.04
CA LEU A 52 -1.60 -5.10 -8.80
C LEU A 52 -2.87 -4.38 -9.28
N GLY A 53 -2.78 -3.14 -9.76
CA GLY A 53 -3.92 -2.35 -10.24
C GLY A 53 -4.28 -1.14 -9.37
N MET A 54 -3.44 -0.78 -8.39
CA MET A 54 -3.64 0.46 -7.64
C MET A 54 -3.18 1.66 -8.48
N GLU A 55 -3.89 2.78 -8.38
CA GLU A 55 -3.47 4.05 -8.98
C GLU A 55 -3.46 5.13 -7.90
N THR A 56 -2.30 5.75 -7.70
CA THR A 56 -2.17 6.90 -6.81
C THR A 56 -2.63 8.16 -7.53
N ILE A 57 -3.66 8.80 -6.99
CA ILE A 57 -4.25 10.03 -7.52
C ILE A 57 -4.08 11.19 -6.55
N ASP A 58 -4.09 12.42 -7.06
CA ASP A 58 -4.16 13.64 -6.27
C ASP A 58 -5.57 14.22 -6.26
N ILE A 59 -5.75 15.35 -5.56
CA ILE A 59 -7.07 16.00 -5.47
C ILE A 59 -7.59 16.43 -6.86
N PRO A 60 -6.78 17.06 -7.74
CA PRO A 60 -7.21 17.33 -9.11
C PRO A 60 -7.69 16.10 -9.87
N ALA A 61 -6.94 15.01 -9.86
CA ALA A 61 -7.35 13.77 -10.54
C ALA A 61 -8.63 13.19 -9.95
N PHE A 62 -8.82 13.29 -8.63
CA PHE A 62 -10.05 12.87 -7.97
C PHE A 62 -11.28 13.69 -8.40
N GLU A 63 -11.11 14.98 -8.69
CA GLU A 63 -12.21 15.83 -9.19
C GLU A 63 -12.61 15.49 -10.64
N GLU A 64 -11.77 14.77 -11.38
CA GLU A 64 -12.00 14.36 -12.77
C GLU A 64 -12.56 12.93 -12.93
N LEU A 65 -12.61 12.14 -11.85
CA LEU A 65 -13.18 10.78 -11.80
C LEU A 65 -14.72 10.78 -11.78
#